data_AF-A0A6M0J526-F1
#
_entry.id   AF-A0A6M0J526-F1
#
_cell.length_a   1.000
_cell.length_b   1.000
_cell.length_c   1.000
_cell.angle_alpha   90.00
_cell.angle_beta   90.00
_cell.angle_gamma   90.00
#
_symmetry.space_group_name_H-M   'P 1'
#
loop_
_entity.id
_entity.type
_entity.pdbx_description
1 polymer ?
#
loop_
_entity_poly.entity_id
_entity_poly.type
_entity_poly.pdbx_seq_one_letter_code
_entity_poly.pdbx_strand_id
1 'polypeptide(L)' 'MSKKHHQKAIKSLTQRITEHQEKIRLESEKSFPDEGLIKHWEKEIRAFDKAMQQARKRLGQ' A
#
# COMPACT_ATOMS: atom_id res chain seq x y z
N MET A 1 -23.08 -5.76 -4.97
CA MET A 1 -21.66 -5.88 -4.57
C MET A 1 -21.57 -5.66 -3.07
N SER A 2 -21.37 -6.72 -2.28
CA SER A 2 -21.59 -6.68 -0.84
C SER A 2 -20.42 -6.00 -0.09
N LYS A 3 -20.71 -5.20 0.94
CA LYS A 3 -19.74 -4.45 1.76
C LYS A 3 -18.54 -5.30 2.24
N LYS A 4 -18.76 -6.62 2.42
CA LYS A 4 -17.73 -7.60 2.78
C LYS A 4 -16.56 -7.70 1.78
N HIS A 5 -16.81 -7.52 0.48
CA HIS A 5 -15.74 -7.58 -0.53
C HIS A 5 -14.80 -6.38 -0.45
N HIS A 6 -15.33 -5.18 -0.19
CA HIS A 6 -14.53 -3.98 -0.05
C HIS A 6 -13.68 -4.01 1.22
N GLN A 7 -14.21 -4.51 2.33
CA GLN A 7 -13.41 -4.73 3.55
C GLN A 7 -12.28 -5.75 3.34
N LYS A 8 -12.54 -6.87 2.65
CA LYS A 8 -11.50 -7.86 2.34
C LYS A 8 -10.42 -7.27 1.43
N ALA A 9 -10.82 -6.49 0.41
CA ALA A 9 -9.89 -5.79 -0.47
C ALA A 9 -9.02 -4.79 0.30
N ILE A 10 -9.62 -3.98 1.19
CA ILE A 10 -8.88 -3.05 2.05
C ILE A 10 -7.86 -3.81 2.90
N LYS A 11 -8.25 -4.90 3.55
CA LYS A 11 -7.34 -5.68 4.40
C LYS A 11 -6.15 -6.25 3.61
N SER A 12 -6.40 -6.80 2.42
CA SER A 12 -5.33 -7.30 1.55
C SER A 12 -4.43 -6.19 1.01
N LEU A 13 -4.98 -5.02 0.68
CA LEU A 13 -4.19 -3.86 0.26
C LEU A 13 -3.36 -3.30 1.41
N THR A 14 -3.91 -3.22 2.61
CA THR A 14 -3.17 -2.79 3.81
C THR A 14 -1.98 -3.71 4.08
N GLN A 15 -2.17 -5.04 4.01
CA GLN A 15 -1.06 -5.98 4.21
C GLN A 15 0.06 -5.76 3.18
N ARG A 16 -0.29 -5.57 1.90
CA ARG A 16 0.69 -5.27 0.85
C ARG A 16 1.41 -3.95 1.07
N ILE A 17 0.70 -2.90 1.50
CA ILE A 17 1.31 -1.61 1.84
C ILE A 17 2.32 -1.79 2.97
N THR A 18 1.97 -2.52 4.04
CA THR A 18 2.89 -2.79 5.15
C THR A 18 4.13 -3.55 4.69
N GLU A 19 3.98 -4.57 3.84
CA GLU A 19 5.13 -5.29 3.26
C GLU A 19 6.04 -4.38 2.44
N HIS A 20 5.48 -3.46 1.65
CA HIS A 20 6.27 -2.51 0.86
C HIS A 20 6.94 -1.45 1.75
N GLN A 21 6.26 -0.98 2.79
CA GLN A 21 6.83 -0.05 3.77
C GLN A 21 8.01 -0.68 4.52
N GLU A 22 7.90 -1.96 4.89
CA GLU A 22 8.99 -2.69 5.54
C GLU A 22 10.18 -2.85 4.59
N LYS A 23 9.94 -3.20 3.33
CA LYS A 23 10.99 -3.27 2.30
C LYS A 23 11.69 -1.94 2.10
N ILE A 24 10.94 -0.83 1.99
CA ILE A 24 11.51 0.52 1.89
C ILE A 24 12.37 0.83 3.11
N ARG A 25 11.89 0.52 4.31
CA ARG A 25 12.63 0.77 5.55
C ARG A 25 13.96 0.03 5.56
N LEU A 26 13.93 -1.28 5.32
CA LEU A 26 15.11 -2.13 5.26
C LEU A 26 16.09 -1.69 4.17
N GLU A 27 15.58 -1.28 3.00
CA GLU A 27 16.41 -0.77 1.91
C GLU A 27 17.06 0.57 2.29
N SER A 28 16.33 1.47 2.95
CA SER A 28 16.85 2.77 3.39
C SER A 28 17.89 2.69 4.50
N GLU A 29 17.88 1.60 5.30
CA GLU A 29 18.85 1.33 6.35
C GLU A 29 20.17 0.75 5.81
N LYS A 30 20.23 0.36 4.53
CA LYS A 30 21.47 -0.10 3.90
C LYS A 30 22.44 1.06 3.67
N SER A 31 23.74 0.76 3.66
CA SER A 31 24.79 1.74 3.34
C SER A 31 24.69 2.33 1.92
N PHE A 32 24.08 1.59 1.00
CA PHE A 32 23.80 2.02 -0.37
C PHE A 32 22.35 1.67 -0.72
N PRO A 33 21.38 2.53 -0.36
CA PRO A 33 19.98 2.29 -0.67
C PRO A 33 19.72 2.44 -2.17
N ASP A 34 18.90 1.55 -2.73
CA ASP A 34 18.39 1.72 -4.09
C ASP A 34 17.19 2.68 -4.08
N GLU A 35 17.46 3.96 -4.30
CA GLU A 35 16.41 4.98 -4.41
C GLU A 35 15.39 4.69 -5.53
N GLY A 36 15.82 4.03 -6.62
CA GLY A 36 14.95 3.70 -7.74
C GLY A 36 13.90 2.67 -7.30
N LEU A 37 14.34 1.66 -6.57
CA LEU A 37 13.49 0.63 -5.99
C LEU A 37 12.56 1.20 -4.90
N ILE A 38 13.08 2.07 -4.03
CA ILE A 38 12.27 2.78 -3.02
C ILE A 38 11.17 3.60 -3.70
N LYS A 39 11.51 4.43 -4.70
CA LYS A 39 10.53 5.23 -5.45
C LYS A 39 9.50 4.37 -6.18
N HIS A 40 9.89 3.18 -6.64
CA HIS A 40 8.97 2.22 -7.23
C HIS A 40 7.94 1.74 -6.20
N TRP A 41 8.41 1.26 -5.05
CA TRP A 41 7.54 0.80 -3.97
C TRP A 41 6.66 1.93 -3.40
N GLU A 42 7.17 3.15 -3.29
CA GLU A 42 6.37 4.32 -2.90
C GLU A 42 5.24 4.62 -3.88
N LYS A 43 5.50 4.50 -5.20
CA LYS A 43 4.46 4.63 -6.23
C LYS A 43 3.38 3.56 -6.08
N GLU A 44 3.77 2.32 -5.82
CA GLU A 44 2.82 1.22 -5.59
C GLU A 44 1.98 1.48 -4.33
N ILE A 45 2.61 1.88 -3.21
CA ILE A 45 1.91 2.25 -1.97
C ILE A 45 0.89 3.37 -2.24
N ARG A 46 1.26 4.43 -2.97
CA ARG A 46 0.33 5.51 -3.34
C ARG A 46 -0.84 5.01 -4.19
N ALA A 47 -0.62 4.07 -5.10
CA ALA A 47 -1.68 3.48 -5.91
C ALA A 47 -2.64 2.65 -5.04
N PHE A 48 -2.10 1.83 -4.13
CA PHE A 48 -2.89 1.04 -3.20
C PHE A 48 -3.67 1.90 -2.21
N ASP A 49 -3.07 2.98 -1.70
CA ASP A 49 -3.74 3.92 -0.80
C ASP A 49 -4.92 4.61 -1.51
N LYS A 50 -4.74 5.09 -2.75
CA LYS A 50 -5.83 5.64 -3.56
C LYS A 50 -6.96 4.62 -3.78
N ALA A 51 -6.64 3.36 -4.05
CA ALA A 51 -7.62 2.29 -4.18
C ALA A 51 -8.39 2.05 -2.86
N MET A 52 -7.69 2.08 -1.72
CA MET A 52 -8.31 2.00 -0.39
C MET A 52 -9.22 3.19 -0.09
N GLN A 53 -8.79 4.41 -0.41
CA GLN A 53 -9.61 5.62 -0.23
C GLN A 53 -10.89 5.57 -1.08
N GLN A 54 -10.82 5.11 -2.32
CA GLN A 54 -12.01 4.91 -3.15
C GLN A 54 -12.92 3.82 -2.59
N ALA A 55 -12.36 2.71 -2.12
CA ALA A 55 -13.15 1.65 -1.49
C ALA A 55 -13.83 2.14 -0.20
N ARG A 56 -13.16 2.96 0.61
CA ARG A 56 -13.72 3.61 1.82
C ARG A 56 -14.84 4.59 1.48
N LYS A 57 -14.63 5.48 0.51
CA LYS A 57 -15.69 6.40 0.01
C LYS A 57 -16.94 5.63 -0.44
N ARG A 58 -16.77 4.51 -1.15
CA ARG A 58 -17.89 3.66 -1.59
C ARG A 58 -18.58 2.91 -0.45
N LEU A 59 -17.90 2.71 0.68
CA LEU A 59 -18.49 2.15 1.89
C LEU A 59 -19.25 3.21 2.73
N GLY A 60 -19.19 4.48 2.34
CA GLY A 60 -19.81 5.60 3.07
C GLY A 60 -18.99 6.07 4.27
N GLN A 61 -17.68 5.82 4.28
CA GLN A 61 -16.71 6.31 5.26
C GLN A 61 -15.79 7.37 4.67
#